data_AF-A0A067MM24-F1
#
_entry.id   AF-A0A067MM24-F1
#
_cell.length_a   1.000
_cell.length_b   1.000
_cell.length_c   1.000
_cell.angle_alpha   90.00
_cell.angle_beta   90.00
_cell.angle_gamma   90.00
#
_symmetry.space_group_name_H-M   'P 1'
#
loop_
_entity.id
_entity.type
_entity.pdbx_description
1 polymer ?
#
loop_
_entity_poly.entity_id
_entity_poly.type
_entity_poly.pdbx_seq_one_letter_code
_entity_poly.pdbx_strand_id
1 'polypeptide(L)'
;MPAESRVAYTWTSPLGVEILQEIIKIKVPKWSDGARDHQVGCLANVLDGKHVFAIIKTGGGKTAIFFLALLVLQYIRDNPSDRYPPLRKGRRAPEKPMSIIVCPLNGLEEEMARAIGCFGLECIAINLGTLQAARDRSENLYRSAVEKKWDVILLSPEQLKTQGFRMLLDSPAFRRDLWTICIDEAHLSVQWGADFRPAYGNLGTLHNRMPDHTMLVALTATCNSHETFPDIRWIATTRRRTVVFCRTLDLCHRVALYLWSCMPKGEERYQRLRTYTAQCHPEFNEETRELMGKAGSLLMVVVAMIAFGMGMDSDVQDAVCLGTPNS
;
A
#
# COMPACT_ATOMS: atom_id res chain seq x y z
N MET A 1 7.90 -18.25 37.46
CA MET A 1 8.46 -17.02 36.87
C MET A 1 7.73 -16.75 35.58
N PRO A 2 7.11 -15.57 35.38
CA PRO A 2 6.52 -15.24 34.09
C PRO A 2 7.65 -15.11 33.07
N ALA A 3 7.47 -15.70 31.89
CA ALA A 3 8.39 -15.50 30.77
C ALA A 3 8.46 -14.00 30.46
N GLU A 4 9.61 -13.37 30.70
CA GLU A 4 9.89 -12.04 30.19
C GLU A 4 9.65 -12.06 28.68
N SER A 5 8.67 -11.28 28.21
CA SER A 5 8.43 -11.07 26.80
C SER A 5 9.67 -10.42 26.20
N ARG A 6 10.58 -11.22 25.63
CA ARG A 6 11.70 -10.69 24.85
C ARG A 6 11.11 -9.79 23.77
N VAL A 7 11.35 -8.49 23.88
CA VAL A 7 10.97 -7.53 22.83
C VAL A 7 11.57 -8.05 21.52
N ALA A 8 10.71 -8.32 20.54
CA ALA A 8 11.15 -8.89 19.28
C ALA A 8 12.14 -7.94 18.60
N TYR A 9 13.35 -8.43 18.33
CA TYR A 9 14.39 -7.69 17.64
C TYR A 9 13.99 -7.46 16.19
N THR A 10 13.48 -6.25 15.91
CA THR A 10 12.79 -5.86 14.67
C THR A 10 13.20 -4.44 14.26
N TRP A 11 12.96 -4.07 13.01
CA TRP A 11 13.26 -2.72 12.53
C TRP A 11 12.40 -1.64 13.20
N THR A 12 11.19 -2.01 13.65
CA THR A 12 10.29 -1.13 14.42
C THR A 12 10.65 -1.00 15.90
N SER A 13 11.59 -1.79 16.42
CA SER A 13 12.10 -1.64 17.79
C SER A 13 12.94 -0.35 17.95
N PRO A 14 13.11 0.20 19.17
CA PRO A 14 13.93 1.39 19.39
C PRO A 14 15.35 1.28 18.84
N LEU A 15 16.01 0.13 19.04
CA LEU A 15 17.33 -0.15 18.49
C LEU A 15 17.32 -0.24 16.96
N GLY A 16 16.29 -0.86 16.38
CA GLY A 16 16.12 -0.91 14.91
C GLY A 16 15.96 0.48 14.30
N VAL A 17 15.19 1.36 14.94
CA VAL A 17 15.00 2.76 14.53
C VAL A 17 16.29 3.57 14.62
N GLU A 18 17.08 3.37 15.69
CA GLU A 18 18.39 4.01 15.85
C GLU A 18 19.35 3.61 14.72
N ILE A 19 19.45 2.31 14.44
CA ILE A 19 20.25 1.77 13.32
C ILE A 19 19.81 2.38 11.98
N LEU A 20 18.50 2.51 11.74
CA LEU A 20 18.00 3.13 10.52
C LEU A 20 18.45 4.58 10.40
N GLN A 21 18.38 5.35 11.48
CA GLN A 21 18.85 6.74 11.49
C GLN A 21 20.34 6.85 11.19
N GLU A 22 21.16 5.98 11.78
CA GLU A 22 22.61 5.92 11.48
C GLU A 22 22.86 5.67 9.99
N ILE A 23 22.23 4.63 9.42
CA ILE A 23 22.39 4.27 8.02
C ILE A 23 21.94 5.42 7.11
N ILE A 24 20.82 6.06 7.44
CA ILE A 24 20.27 7.19 6.66
C ILE A 24 21.24 8.38 6.67
N LYS A 25 21.82 8.73 7.82
CA LYS A 25 22.80 9.82 7.92
C LYS A 25 24.02 9.56 7.03
N ILE A 26 24.45 8.30 6.93
CA ILE A 26 25.56 7.90 6.05
C ILE A 26 25.15 7.98 4.57
N LYS A 27 24.00 7.39 4.21
CA LYS A 27 23.53 7.31 2.81
C LYS A 27 23.00 8.64 2.28
N VAL A 28 22.61 9.56 3.16
CA VAL A 28 22.07 10.88 2.84
C VAL A 28 22.78 11.95 3.67
N PRO A 29 24.04 12.30 3.35
CA PRO A 29 24.85 13.22 4.17
C PRO A 29 24.22 14.60 4.38
N LYS A 30 23.37 15.04 3.44
CA LYS A 30 22.59 16.29 3.54
C LYS A 30 21.51 16.28 4.63
N TRP A 31 21.24 15.14 5.27
CA TRP A 31 20.31 15.01 6.39
C TRP A 31 21.10 14.73 7.67
N SER A 32 21.79 15.75 8.20
CA SER A 32 22.62 15.64 9.41
C SER A 32 21.85 15.15 10.64
N ASP A 33 20.59 15.58 10.76
CA ASP A 33 19.70 15.17 11.85
C ASP A 33 19.01 13.83 11.59
N GLY A 34 19.22 13.23 10.42
CA GLY A 34 18.56 12.00 9.98
C GLY A 34 17.24 12.25 9.27
N ALA A 35 16.48 11.16 9.05
CA ALA A 35 15.14 11.25 8.51
C ALA A 35 14.11 11.63 9.59
N ARG A 36 12.96 12.15 9.16
CA ARG A 36 11.85 12.48 10.07
C ARG A 36 11.24 11.21 10.64
N ASP A 37 10.69 11.29 11.85
CA ASP A 37 10.13 10.13 12.58
C ASP A 37 9.12 9.33 11.76
N HIS A 38 8.21 9.99 11.04
CA HIS A 38 7.22 9.31 10.20
C HIS A 38 7.86 8.60 9.00
N GLN A 39 8.97 9.11 8.46
CA GLN A 39 9.70 8.47 7.38
C GLN A 39 10.37 7.19 7.88
N VAL A 40 11.02 7.25 9.05
CA VAL A 40 11.67 6.09 9.67
C VAL A 40 10.64 5.05 10.12
N GLY A 41 9.52 5.49 10.69
CA GLY A 41 8.42 4.61 11.07
C GLY A 41 7.85 3.84 9.87
N CYS A 42 7.63 4.51 8.73
CA CYS A 42 7.21 3.84 7.49
C CYS A 42 8.26 2.86 7.00
N LEU A 43 9.52 3.28 6.93
CA LEU A 43 10.66 2.47 6.50
C LEU A 43 10.82 1.19 7.35
N ALA A 44 10.79 1.34 8.67
CA ALA A 44 10.90 0.23 9.60
C ALA A 44 9.79 -0.82 9.38
N ASN A 45 8.54 -0.38 9.20
CA ASN A 45 7.44 -1.28 8.89
C ASN A 45 7.64 -2.00 7.54
N VAL A 46 8.16 -1.30 6.52
CA VAL A 46 8.48 -1.92 5.22
C VAL A 46 9.57 -2.99 5.36
N LEU A 47 10.62 -2.75 6.15
CA LEU A 47 11.72 -3.72 6.36
C LEU A 47 11.30 -4.91 7.23
N ASP A 48 10.40 -4.70 8.19
CA ASP A 48 9.68 -5.76 8.91
C ASP A 48 8.67 -6.51 8.01
N GLY A 49 8.50 -6.05 6.76
CA GLY A 49 7.70 -6.68 5.73
C GLY A 49 6.20 -6.49 5.92
N LYS A 50 5.80 -5.32 6.42
CA LYS A 50 4.43 -4.83 6.48
C LYS A 50 4.17 -3.86 5.32
N HIS A 51 2.96 -3.93 4.76
CA HIS A 51 2.47 -2.90 3.85
C HIS A 51 2.23 -1.60 4.60
N VAL A 52 2.43 -0.47 3.92
CA VAL A 52 2.29 0.86 4.51
C VAL A 52 1.26 1.66 3.73
N PHE A 53 0.29 2.20 4.45
CA PHE A 53 -0.55 3.30 3.97
C PHE A 53 -0.33 4.49 4.90
N ALA A 54 0.07 5.64 4.35
CA ALA A 54 0.34 6.83 5.16
C ALA A 54 -0.21 8.10 4.53
N ILE A 55 -0.79 8.94 5.39
CA ILE A 55 -1.30 10.27 5.05
C ILE A 55 -0.31 11.30 5.58
N ILE A 56 0.37 11.99 4.68
CA ILE A 56 1.48 12.90 5.02
C ILE A 56 1.29 14.19 4.24
N LYS A 57 1.02 15.29 4.94
CA LYS A 57 0.81 16.63 4.34
C LYS A 57 1.83 16.96 3.25
N THR A 58 1.41 17.70 2.23
CA THR A 58 2.31 18.21 1.18
C THR A 58 3.51 18.95 1.80
N GLY A 59 4.70 18.73 1.24
CA GLY A 59 5.96 19.23 1.82
C GLY A 59 6.48 18.42 3.02
N GLY A 60 5.71 17.49 3.56
CA GLY A 60 6.10 16.60 4.67
C GLY A 60 7.18 15.56 4.32
N GLY A 61 7.69 15.57 3.09
CA GLY A 61 8.77 14.69 2.64
C GLY A 61 8.33 13.25 2.36
N LYS A 62 7.10 13.06 1.87
CA LYS A 62 6.54 11.74 1.52
C LYS A 62 7.43 10.98 0.53
N THR A 63 8.03 11.67 -0.45
CA THR A 63 8.87 11.09 -1.51
C THR A 63 10.03 10.27 -0.95
N ALA A 64 10.61 10.67 0.19
CA ALA A 64 11.69 9.92 0.84
C ALA A 64 11.31 8.46 1.13
N ILE A 65 10.06 8.23 1.53
CA ILE A 65 9.57 6.90 1.92
C ILE A 65 9.59 5.93 0.74
N PHE A 66 9.51 6.43 -0.50
CA PHE A 66 9.53 5.58 -1.69
C PHE A 66 10.90 4.97 -2.01
N PHE A 67 12.00 5.58 -1.53
CA PHE A 67 13.36 5.17 -1.91
C PHE A 67 14.27 4.85 -0.73
N LEU A 68 13.94 5.28 0.49
CA LEU A 68 14.77 5.04 1.68
C LEU A 68 14.99 3.54 1.94
N ALA A 69 14.00 2.70 1.64
CA ALA A 69 14.16 1.24 1.75
C ALA A 69 15.30 0.72 0.88
N LEU A 70 15.43 1.23 -0.35
CA LEU A 70 16.50 0.81 -1.27
C LEU A 70 17.87 1.23 -0.76
N LEU A 71 18.00 2.46 -0.25
CA LEU A 71 19.27 2.96 0.30
C LEU A 71 19.74 2.13 1.50
N VAL A 72 18.81 1.78 2.41
CA VAL A 72 19.13 0.92 3.56
C VAL A 72 19.49 -0.49 3.11
N LEU A 73 18.73 -1.08 2.19
CA LEU A 73 19.01 -2.42 1.66
C LEU A 73 20.37 -2.50 0.96
N GLN A 74 20.73 -1.49 0.15
CA GLN A 74 22.06 -1.39 -0.45
C GLN A 74 23.14 -1.31 0.63
N TYR A 75 22.95 -0.48 1.67
CA TYR A 75 23.93 -0.31 2.73
C TYR A 75 24.17 -1.62 3.51
N ILE A 76 23.12 -2.31 3.96
CA ILE A 76 23.26 -3.55 4.74
C ILE A 76 23.77 -4.72 3.89
N ARG A 77 23.52 -4.70 2.57
CA ARG A 77 24.13 -5.63 1.60
C ARG A 77 25.64 -5.43 1.54
N ASP A 78 26.09 -4.18 1.45
CA ASP A 78 27.50 -3.82 1.28
C ASP A 78 28.29 -3.88 2.60
N ASN A 79 27.61 -3.80 3.75
CA ASN A 79 28.21 -3.76 5.08
C ASN A 79 27.59 -4.83 6.00
N PRO A 80 27.75 -6.13 5.71
CA PRO A 80 27.09 -7.19 6.47
C PRO A 80 27.46 -7.16 7.96
N SER A 81 26.46 -7.26 8.84
CA SER A 81 26.65 -7.25 10.30
C SER A 81 25.49 -7.94 11.01
N ASP A 82 25.79 -8.62 12.11
CA ASP A 82 24.79 -9.24 13.01
C ASP A 82 24.01 -8.19 13.83
N ARG A 83 24.42 -6.92 13.76
CA ARG A 83 23.76 -5.81 14.45
C ARG A 83 22.46 -5.36 13.78
N TYR A 84 22.08 -5.93 12.65
CA TYR A 84 20.85 -5.52 11.94
C TYR A 84 19.68 -6.44 12.27
N PRO A 85 18.48 -5.90 12.52
CA PRO A 85 17.29 -6.73 12.61
C PRO A 85 17.10 -7.57 11.33
N PRO A 86 16.62 -8.81 11.46
CA PRO A 86 16.40 -9.65 10.29
C PRO A 86 15.32 -9.06 9.39
N LEU A 87 15.49 -9.15 8.07
CA LEU A 87 14.41 -8.84 7.13
C LEU A 87 13.34 -9.95 7.19
N ARG A 88 12.11 -9.62 6.76
CA ARG A 88 10.97 -10.56 6.78
C ARG A 88 11.33 -11.95 6.24
N LYS A 89 10.89 -12.99 6.96
CA LYS A 89 11.14 -14.41 6.65
C LYS A 89 12.63 -14.76 6.50
N GLY A 90 13.53 -14.03 7.17
CA GLY A 90 14.98 -14.29 7.14
C GLY A 90 15.62 -14.00 5.78
N ARG A 91 14.98 -13.15 4.95
CA ARG A 91 15.54 -12.77 3.65
C ARG A 91 16.83 -11.98 3.82
N ARG A 92 17.68 -12.06 2.80
CA ARG A 92 18.82 -11.15 2.63
C ARG A 92 18.40 -9.99 1.75
N ALA A 93 19.10 -8.85 1.89
CA ALA A 93 18.96 -7.76 0.95
C ALA A 93 19.30 -8.28 -0.47
N PRO A 94 18.49 -7.96 -1.48
CA PRO A 94 18.76 -8.40 -2.84
C PRO A 94 20.04 -7.76 -3.37
N GLU A 95 20.64 -8.41 -4.37
CA GLU A 95 21.86 -7.91 -5.04
C GLU A 95 21.65 -6.51 -5.62
N LYS A 96 20.46 -6.22 -6.16
CA LYS A 96 20.07 -4.90 -6.63
C LYS A 96 18.63 -4.61 -6.18
N PRO A 97 18.39 -4.00 -5.01
CA PRO A 97 17.03 -3.70 -4.55
C PRO A 97 16.36 -2.71 -5.49
N MET A 98 15.15 -3.04 -5.96
CA MET A 98 14.38 -2.22 -6.89
C MET A 98 13.03 -1.79 -6.31
N SER A 99 12.53 -0.65 -6.78
CA SER A 99 11.19 -0.14 -6.47
C SER A 99 10.45 0.27 -7.74
N ILE A 100 9.16 -0.04 -7.81
CA ILE A 100 8.24 0.57 -8.79
C ILE A 100 7.46 1.67 -8.09
N ILE A 101 7.36 2.86 -8.66
CA ILE A 101 6.49 3.95 -8.16
C ILE A 101 5.45 4.28 -9.21
N VAL A 102 4.17 4.23 -8.84
CA VAL A 102 3.06 4.61 -9.71
C VAL A 102 2.62 6.02 -9.36
N CYS A 103 2.67 6.93 -10.33
CA CYS A 103 2.36 8.35 -10.13
C CYS A 103 1.16 8.81 -11.00
N PRO A 104 0.39 9.81 -10.54
CA PRO A 104 -0.85 10.22 -11.19
C PRO A 104 -0.73 11.28 -12.27
N LEU A 105 0.43 11.89 -12.50
CA LEU A 105 0.58 12.95 -13.49
C LEU A 105 1.83 12.70 -14.35
N ASN A 106 1.63 12.71 -15.66
CA ASN A 106 2.72 12.70 -16.62
C ASN A 106 3.51 14.01 -16.44
N GLY A 107 4.84 13.95 -16.31
CA GLY A 107 5.72 15.07 -15.94
C GLY A 107 6.20 15.04 -14.50
N LEU A 108 5.32 14.70 -13.54
CA LEU A 108 5.71 14.51 -12.14
C LEU A 108 6.65 13.30 -11.97
N GLU A 109 6.48 12.27 -12.79
CA GLU A 109 7.36 11.11 -12.83
C GLU A 109 8.81 11.47 -13.16
N GLU A 110 9.05 12.34 -14.14
CA GLU A 110 10.40 12.73 -14.54
C GLU A 110 11.05 13.65 -13.52
N GLU A 111 10.28 14.55 -12.91
CA GLU A 111 10.74 15.37 -11.78
C GLU A 111 11.11 14.51 -10.58
N MET A 112 10.26 13.54 -10.23
CA MET A 112 10.52 12.62 -9.13
C MET A 112 11.70 11.70 -9.43
N ALA A 113 11.84 11.21 -10.67
CA ALA A 113 13.01 10.42 -11.10
C ALA A 113 14.31 11.21 -10.89
N ARG A 114 14.35 12.46 -11.34
CA ARG A 114 15.51 13.35 -11.14
C ARG A 114 15.78 13.60 -9.65
N ALA A 115 14.74 13.89 -8.87
CA ALA A 115 14.87 14.16 -7.45
C ALA A 115 15.41 12.95 -6.67
N ILE A 116 14.94 11.74 -6.97
CA ILE A 116 15.43 10.49 -6.38
C ILE A 116 16.87 10.20 -6.86
N GLY A 117 17.17 10.48 -8.12
CA GLY A 117 18.52 10.36 -8.69
C GLY A 117 19.58 11.16 -7.93
N CYS A 118 19.22 12.32 -7.37
CA CYS A 118 20.10 13.11 -6.51
C CYS A 118 20.49 12.42 -5.18
N PHE A 119 19.98 11.22 -4.89
CA PHE A 119 20.38 10.40 -3.76
C PHE A 119 21.25 9.19 -4.17
N GLY A 120 21.76 9.19 -5.42
CA GLY A 120 22.65 8.14 -5.92
C GLY A 120 21.93 6.86 -6.33
N LEU A 121 20.65 6.96 -6.71
CA LEU A 121 19.84 5.86 -7.22
C LEU A 121 19.63 6.02 -8.72
N GLU A 122 19.79 4.94 -9.48
CA GLU A 122 19.49 4.94 -10.91
C GLU A 122 17.97 4.94 -11.11
N CYS A 123 17.43 5.98 -11.74
CA CYS A 123 15.98 6.17 -11.84
C CYS A 123 15.54 6.36 -13.30
N ILE A 124 14.40 5.77 -13.66
CA ILE A 124 13.77 5.97 -14.96
C ILE A 124 12.28 6.21 -14.83
N ALA A 125 11.73 7.11 -15.65
CA ALA A 125 10.30 7.25 -15.84
C ALA A 125 9.88 6.54 -17.13
N ILE A 126 8.86 5.68 -17.06
CA ILE A 126 8.26 4.98 -18.21
C ILE A 126 6.80 5.43 -18.31
N ASN A 127 6.57 6.32 -19.27
CA ASN A 127 5.26 6.81 -19.68
C ASN A 127 5.22 6.92 -21.20
N LEU A 128 4.10 7.39 -21.74
CA LEU A 128 3.94 7.51 -23.20
C LEU A 128 5.03 8.38 -23.83
N GLY A 129 5.36 9.53 -23.21
CA GLY A 129 6.35 10.46 -23.74
C GLY A 129 7.77 9.89 -23.69
N THR A 130 8.18 9.30 -22.57
CA THR A 130 9.52 8.70 -22.46
C THR A 130 9.67 7.46 -23.34
N LEU A 131 8.61 6.68 -23.52
CA LEU A 131 8.59 5.56 -24.47
C LEU A 131 8.70 6.02 -25.92
N GLN A 132 8.03 7.12 -26.30
CA GLN A 132 8.18 7.71 -27.64
C GLN A 132 9.62 8.17 -27.87
N ALA A 133 10.17 8.96 -26.95
CA ALA A 133 11.55 9.45 -27.05
C ALA A 133 12.59 8.30 -27.07
N ALA A 134 12.36 7.21 -26.33
CA ALA A 134 13.21 6.03 -26.36
C ALA A 134 13.14 5.28 -27.70
N ARG A 135 11.95 5.19 -28.31
CA ARG A 135 11.78 4.59 -29.64
C ARG A 135 12.56 5.35 -30.70
N ASP A 136 12.56 6.68 -30.65
CA ASP A 136 13.34 7.52 -31.58
C ASP A 136 14.85 7.25 -31.48
N ARG A 137 15.32 6.85 -30.28
CA ARG A 137 16.71 6.41 -30.03
C ARG A 137 16.95 4.92 -30.23
N SER A 138 15.95 4.15 -30.69
CA SER A 138 16.00 2.68 -30.79
C SER A 138 16.29 1.97 -29.46
N GLU A 139 15.87 2.57 -28.34
CA GLU A 139 15.99 2.03 -26.99
C GLU A 139 14.71 1.32 -26.53
N ASN A 140 14.87 0.29 -25.69
CA ASN A 140 13.75 -0.37 -25.01
C ASN A 140 13.86 -0.22 -23.50
N LEU A 141 13.07 0.68 -22.92
CA LEU A 141 13.11 1.00 -21.49
C LEU A 141 12.67 -0.18 -20.59
N TYR A 142 11.73 -1.01 -21.04
CA TYR A 142 11.34 -2.20 -20.29
C TYR A 142 12.45 -3.24 -20.29
N ARG A 143 13.16 -3.40 -21.41
CA ARG A 143 14.33 -4.28 -21.49
C ARG A 143 15.45 -3.79 -20.58
N SER A 144 15.75 -2.50 -20.55
CA SER A 144 16.78 -1.94 -19.65
C SER A 144 16.43 -2.13 -18.16
N ALA A 145 15.14 -2.09 -17.82
CA ALA A 145 14.65 -2.43 -16.49
C ALA A 145 14.82 -3.93 -16.15
N VAL A 146 14.55 -4.85 -17.09
CA VAL A 146 14.84 -6.29 -16.91
C VAL A 146 16.34 -6.55 -16.73
N GLU A 147 17.18 -5.83 -17.48
CA GLU A 147 18.64 -5.87 -17.38
C GLU A 147 19.19 -5.21 -16.11
N LYS A 148 18.29 -4.83 -15.17
CA LYS A 148 18.62 -4.23 -13.87
C LYS A 148 19.47 -2.97 -14.00
N LYS A 149 19.21 -2.10 -14.97
CA LYS A 149 19.91 -0.81 -15.06
C LYS A 149 19.45 0.18 -13.99
N TRP A 150 18.20 0.07 -13.54
CA TRP A 150 17.55 1.04 -12.66
C TRP A 150 17.32 0.49 -11.25
N ASP A 151 17.42 1.33 -10.22
CA ASP A 151 16.96 1.05 -8.85
C ASP A 151 15.48 1.44 -8.68
N VAL A 152 15.04 2.51 -9.36
CA VAL A 152 13.66 3.00 -9.28
C VAL A 152 13.05 3.16 -10.66
N ILE A 153 11.88 2.57 -10.85
CA ILE A 153 11.08 2.67 -12.09
C ILE A 153 9.78 3.40 -11.76
N LEU A 154 9.63 4.61 -12.28
CA LEU A 154 8.40 5.37 -12.16
C LEU A 154 7.51 5.06 -13.36
N LEU A 155 6.25 4.75 -13.09
CA LEU A 155 5.28 4.33 -14.10
C LEU A 155 4.04 5.20 -14.06
N SER A 156 3.55 5.53 -15.25
CA SER A 156 2.17 5.96 -15.39
C SER A 156 1.22 4.77 -15.11
N PRO A 157 0.01 5.00 -14.58
CA PRO A 157 -0.93 3.93 -14.22
C PRO A 157 -1.37 3.11 -15.43
N GLU A 158 -1.45 3.73 -16.62
CA GLU A 158 -1.79 3.05 -17.87
C GLU A 158 -0.73 2.01 -18.23
N GLN A 159 0.53 2.24 -17.87
CA GLN A 159 1.62 1.29 -18.13
C GLN A 159 1.42 -0.04 -17.40
N LEU A 160 0.69 -0.08 -16.29
CA LEU A 160 0.47 -1.31 -15.51
C LEU A 160 -0.32 -2.38 -16.27
N LYS A 161 -1.01 -1.99 -17.35
CA LYS A 161 -1.80 -2.90 -18.21
C LYS A 161 -1.06 -3.30 -19.49
N THR A 162 0.14 -2.77 -19.74
CA THR A 162 0.85 -3.00 -21.01
C THR A 162 1.61 -4.33 -21.00
N GLN A 163 1.91 -4.82 -22.21
CA GLN A 163 2.80 -5.98 -22.38
C GLN A 163 4.19 -5.72 -21.82
N GLY A 164 4.72 -4.49 -21.93
CA GLY A 164 6.02 -4.12 -21.36
C GLY A 164 6.09 -4.31 -19.86
N PHE A 165 5.04 -3.91 -19.12
CA PHE A 165 4.97 -4.17 -17.69
C PHE A 165 4.83 -5.67 -17.36
N ARG A 166 4.07 -6.42 -18.17
CA ARG A 166 4.01 -7.89 -18.03
C ARG A 166 5.40 -8.52 -18.21
N MET A 167 6.19 -8.07 -19.17
CA MET A 167 7.58 -8.55 -19.36
C MET A 167 8.46 -8.33 -18.11
N LEU A 168 8.29 -7.21 -17.39
CA LEU A 168 9.00 -7.00 -16.12
C LEU A 168 8.62 -8.06 -15.10
N LEU A 169 7.30 -8.28 -14.93
CA LEU A 169 6.78 -9.20 -13.93
C LEU A 169 7.02 -10.67 -14.26
N ASP A 170 7.24 -11.02 -15.54
CA ASP A 170 7.57 -12.36 -15.98
C ASP A 170 9.06 -12.69 -15.79
N SER A 171 9.93 -11.68 -15.63
CA SER A 171 11.36 -11.87 -15.38
C SER A 171 11.63 -12.33 -13.93
N PRO A 172 12.14 -13.56 -13.70
CA PRO A 172 12.44 -14.03 -12.35
C PRO A 172 13.51 -13.21 -11.65
N ALA A 173 14.49 -12.70 -12.41
CA ALA A 173 15.55 -11.85 -11.90
C ALA A 173 15.01 -10.51 -11.39
N PHE A 174 14.08 -9.89 -12.13
CA PHE A 174 13.40 -8.67 -11.70
C PHE A 174 12.53 -8.91 -10.47
N ARG A 175 11.72 -9.98 -10.47
CA ARG A 175 10.85 -10.36 -9.34
C ARG A 175 11.61 -10.58 -8.04
N ARG A 176 12.81 -11.17 -8.10
CA ARG A 176 13.64 -11.42 -6.91
C ARG A 176 14.13 -10.14 -6.25
N ASP A 177 14.36 -9.13 -7.08
CA ASP A 177 15.02 -7.89 -6.70
C ASP A 177 14.01 -6.75 -6.40
N LEU A 178 12.75 -6.90 -6.84
CA LEU A 178 11.66 -5.98 -6.57
C LEU A 178 11.21 -5.98 -5.10
N TRP A 179 11.65 -4.99 -4.34
CA TRP A 179 11.38 -4.87 -2.92
C TRP A 179 10.09 -4.14 -2.60
N THR A 180 9.80 -3.05 -3.31
CA THR A 180 8.63 -2.21 -3.05
C THR A 180 7.86 -1.91 -4.33
N ILE A 181 6.54 -1.80 -4.17
CA ILE A 181 5.68 -1.12 -5.11
C ILE A 181 4.97 0.01 -4.39
N CYS A 182 5.15 1.21 -4.92
CA CYS A 182 4.74 2.45 -4.31
C CYS A 182 3.61 3.07 -5.13
N ILE A 183 2.61 3.64 -4.45
CA ILE A 183 1.52 4.38 -5.07
C ILE A 183 1.54 5.79 -4.49
N ASP A 184 1.78 6.79 -5.34
CA ASP A 184 1.61 8.20 -4.97
C ASP A 184 0.17 8.65 -5.22
N GLU A 185 -0.29 9.61 -4.41
CA GLU A 185 -1.66 10.09 -4.34
C GLU A 185 -2.69 8.97 -4.29
N ALA A 186 -2.48 8.03 -3.36
CA ALA A 186 -3.32 6.85 -3.19
C ALA A 186 -4.82 7.18 -3.03
N HIS A 187 -5.17 8.39 -2.57
CA HIS A 187 -6.56 8.86 -2.49
C HIS A 187 -7.29 8.85 -3.85
N LEU A 188 -6.56 8.97 -4.97
CA LEU A 188 -7.13 8.91 -6.32
C LEU A 188 -7.69 7.53 -6.66
N SER A 189 -7.29 6.46 -5.96
CA SER A 189 -7.88 5.13 -6.13
C SER A 189 -9.33 5.05 -5.63
N VAL A 190 -9.73 5.94 -4.71
CA VAL A 190 -11.06 5.96 -4.08
C VAL A 190 -11.88 7.16 -4.55
N GLN A 191 -11.31 8.37 -4.56
CA GLN A 191 -12.11 9.60 -4.75
C GLN A 191 -12.31 10.02 -6.22
N TRP A 192 -11.48 9.56 -7.15
CA TRP A 192 -11.47 10.07 -8.54
C TRP A 192 -11.14 9.00 -9.59
N GLY A 193 -11.05 7.74 -9.17
CA GLY A 193 -10.52 6.66 -10.01
C GLY A 193 -11.32 6.43 -11.29
N ALA A 194 -12.63 6.68 -11.29
CA ALA A 194 -13.48 6.50 -12.47
C ALA A 194 -13.47 7.71 -13.43
N ASP A 195 -13.43 8.95 -12.91
CA ASP A 195 -13.65 10.16 -13.71
C ASP A 195 -12.37 10.94 -14.05
N PHE A 196 -11.29 10.80 -13.27
CA PHE A 196 -10.02 11.52 -13.49
C PHE A 196 -8.94 10.64 -14.13
N ARG A 197 -8.79 9.38 -13.67
CA ARG A 197 -7.82 8.44 -14.24
C ARG A 197 -8.24 6.96 -14.02
N PRO A 198 -9.03 6.36 -14.94
CA PRO A 198 -9.57 4.98 -14.86
C PRO A 198 -8.58 3.88 -14.47
N ALA A 199 -7.30 4.06 -14.81
CA ALA A 199 -6.24 3.11 -14.48
C ALA A 199 -5.94 3.03 -12.96
N TYR A 200 -6.17 4.09 -12.18
CA TYR A 200 -5.95 4.12 -10.73
C TYR A 200 -6.93 3.23 -9.96
N GLY A 201 -8.17 3.09 -10.42
CA GLY A 201 -9.17 2.23 -9.78
C GLY A 201 -8.80 0.73 -9.76
N ASN A 202 -7.81 0.32 -10.57
CA ASN A 202 -7.34 -1.06 -10.65
C ASN A 202 -6.14 -1.36 -9.73
N LEU A 203 -5.58 -0.34 -9.06
CA LEU A 203 -4.40 -0.48 -8.22
C LEU A 203 -4.62 -1.39 -7.00
N GLY A 204 -5.86 -1.54 -6.54
CA GLY A 204 -6.21 -2.47 -5.45
C GLY A 204 -5.84 -3.92 -5.72
N THR A 205 -5.75 -4.32 -6.99
CA THR A 205 -5.36 -5.69 -7.40
C THR A 205 -3.89 -5.82 -7.79
N LEU A 206 -3.15 -4.70 -7.83
CA LEU A 206 -1.76 -4.67 -8.29
C LEU A 206 -0.84 -5.53 -7.41
N HIS A 207 -1.10 -5.54 -6.10
CA HIS A 207 -0.35 -6.35 -5.15
C HIS A 207 -0.42 -7.85 -5.49
N ASN A 208 -1.57 -8.34 -5.98
CA ASN A 208 -1.78 -9.77 -6.30
C ASN A 208 -0.89 -10.26 -7.45
N ARG A 209 -0.31 -9.35 -8.25
CA ARG A 209 0.60 -9.67 -9.36
C ARG A 209 2.06 -9.66 -8.93
N MET A 210 2.34 -9.14 -7.73
CA MET A 210 3.67 -8.99 -7.19
C MET A 210 4.14 -10.25 -6.48
N PRO A 211 5.46 -10.46 -6.35
CA PRO A 211 6.00 -11.45 -5.43
C PRO A 211 5.52 -11.21 -3.99
N ASP A 212 5.30 -12.28 -3.22
CA ASP A 212 4.79 -12.23 -1.82
C ASP A 212 5.62 -11.38 -0.83
N HIS A 213 6.86 -11.06 -1.21
CA HIS A 213 7.78 -10.28 -0.41
C HIS A 213 7.84 -8.80 -0.79
N THR A 214 7.24 -8.43 -1.92
CA THR A 214 7.20 -7.05 -2.38
C THR A 214 6.20 -6.26 -1.53
N MET A 215 6.68 -5.18 -0.93
CA MET A 215 5.88 -4.35 -0.03
C MET A 215 5.12 -3.28 -0.78
N LEU A 216 3.80 -3.24 -0.60
CA LEU A 216 2.96 -2.13 -1.03
C LEU A 216 3.14 -0.92 -0.09
N VAL A 217 3.46 0.23 -0.67
CA VAL A 217 3.61 1.52 0.01
C VAL A 217 2.72 2.55 -0.66
N ALA A 218 1.59 2.87 -0.06
CA ALA A 218 0.62 3.82 -0.59
C ALA A 218 0.67 5.13 0.22
N LEU A 219 1.02 6.24 -0.42
CA LEU A 219 1.14 7.54 0.22
C LEU A 219 0.12 8.52 -0.36
N THR A 220 -0.37 9.41 0.49
CA THR A 220 -1.24 10.50 0.03
C THR A 220 -1.05 11.74 0.90
N ALA A 221 -1.16 12.94 0.32
CA ALA A 221 -1.12 14.17 1.10
C ALA A 221 -2.46 14.49 1.77
N THR A 222 -3.54 14.09 1.11
CA THR A 222 -4.91 14.30 1.52
C THR A 222 -5.64 12.96 1.49
N CYS A 223 -6.52 12.74 2.45
CA CYS A 223 -7.46 11.62 2.40
C CYS A 223 -8.81 12.25 2.74
N ASN A 224 -9.39 12.97 1.78
CA ASN A 224 -10.59 13.74 2.01
C ASN A 224 -11.84 12.88 1.86
N SER A 225 -11.95 11.73 2.53
CA SER A 225 -13.26 11.12 2.73
C SER A 225 -13.94 11.78 3.95
N HIS A 226 -14.13 13.10 3.90
CA HIS A 226 -14.99 13.81 4.86
C HIS A 226 -16.46 13.71 4.44
N GLU A 227 -16.84 12.65 3.76
CA GLU A 227 -18.25 12.35 3.65
C GLU A 227 -18.68 11.71 4.95
N THR A 228 -19.39 12.51 5.74
CA THR A 228 -19.96 12.06 6.99
C THR A 228 -21.33 11.49 6.73
N PHE A 229 -21.62 10.34 7.33
CA PHE A 229 -22.96 9.77 7.35
C PHE A 229 -23.49 9.82 8.80
N PRO A 230 -23.81 11.01 9.34
CA PRO A 230 -24.17 11.17 10.75
C PRO A 230 -25.33 10.26 11.17
N ASP A 231 -26.28 10.00 10.27
CA ASP A 231 -27.47 9.17 10.51
C ASP A 231 -27.14 7.70 10.80
N ILE A 232 -25.98 7.21 10.36
CA ILE A 232 -25.52 5.83 10.59
C ILE A 232 -24.34 5.77 11.57
N ARG A 233 -23.94 6.89 12.17
CA ARG A 233 -22.76 6.95 13.06
C ARG A 233 -22.85 5.97 14.21
N TRP A 234 -24.05 5.71 14.72
CA TRP A 234 -24.32 4.77 15.80
C TRP A 234 -23.86 3.33 15.49
N ILE A 235 -23.78 2.95 14.20
CA ILE A 235 -23.29 1.64 13.76
C ILE A 235 -21.82 1.43 14.15
N ALA A 236 -21.02 2.49 14.24
CA ALA A 236 -19.61 2.36 14.61
C ALA A 236 -19.43 1.69 15.99
N THR A 237 -20.36 1.92 16.94
CA THR A 237 -20.28 1.39 18.31
C THR A 237 -21.33 0.31 18.62
N THR A 238 -22.16 -0.08 17.65
CA THR A 238 -23.23 -1.08 17.83
C THR A 238 -22.70 -2.42 18.34
N ARG A 239 -23.35 -3.06 19.30
CA ARG A 239 -23.05 -4.46 19.67
C ARG A 239 -23.93 -5.47 18.94
N ARG A 240 -24.68 -4.99 17.96
CA ARG A 240 -25.59 -5.80 17.15
C ARG A 240 -24.92 -6.13 15.83
N ARG A 241 -25.22 -7.30 15.29
CA ARG A 241 -24.75 -7.71 13.95
C ARG A 241 -25.51 -6.91 12.90
N THR A 242 -24.86 -5.91 12.32
CA THR A 242 -25.45 -4.93 11.39
C THR A 242 -24.88 -5.10 9.99
N VAL A 243 -25.75 -5.07 8.99
CA VAL A 243 -25.37 -5.03 7.58
C VAL A 243 -25.77 -3.68 6.98
N VAL A 244 -24.83 -3.03 6.31
CA VAL A 244 -25.07 -1.78 5.60
C VAL A 244 -25.00 -2.03 4.10
N PHE A 245 -26.15 -2.06 3.44
CA PHE A 245 -26.24 -2.22 1.99
C PHE A 245 -26.01 -0.88 1.29
N CYS A 246 -25.08 -0.85 0.33
CA CYS A 246 -24.76 0.33 -0.46
C CYS A 246 -25.10 0.10 -1.93
N ARG A 247 -25.73 1.08 -2.58
CA ARG A 247 -26.11 1.02 -4.01
C ARG A 247 -24.93 0.84 -4.96
N THR A 248 -23.79 1.45 -4.63
CA THR A 248 -22.59 1.44 -5.48
C THR A 248 -21.39 1.00 -4.68
N LEU A 249 -20.44 0.36 -5.35
CA LEU A 249 -19.15 0.01 -4.77
C LEU A 249 -18.42 1.22 -4.16
N ASP A 250 -18.47 2.37 -4.83
CA ASP A 250 -17.89 3.62 -4.32
C ASP A 250 -18.50 4.02 -2.95
N LEU A 251 -19.83 4.10 -2.88
CA LEU A 251 -20.54 4.34 -1.62
C LEU A 251 -20.20 3.32 -0.53
N CYS A 252 -20.02 2.04 -0.90
CA CYS A 252 -19.60 0.98 0.02
C CYS A 252 -18.26 1.29 0.67
N HIS A 253 -17.27 1.74 -0.11
CA HIS A 253 -15.97 2.14 0.41
C HIS A 253 -16.05 3.40 1.29
N ARG A 254 -16.80 4.42 0.87
CA ARG A 254 -16.96 5.66 1.63
C ARG A 254 -17.63 5.43 2.99
N VAL A 255 -18.69 4.62 3.02
CA VAL A 255 -19.39 4.26 4.25
C VAL A 255 -18.51 3.42 5.17
N ALA A 256 -17.78 2.44 4.64
CA ALA A 256 -16.85 1.63 5.43
C ALA A 256 -15.76 2.49 6.08
N LEU A 257 -15.15 3.41 5.32
CA LEU A 257 -14.14 4.34 5.83
C LEU A 257 -14.72 5.29 6.89
N TYR A 258 -15.92 5.83 6.67
CA TYR A 258 -16.60 6.68 7.65
C TYR A 258 -16.85 5.94 8.96
N LEU A 259 -17.46 4.75 8.90
CA LEU A 259 -17.76 3.95 10.09
C LEU A 259 -16.48 3.56 10.82
N TRP A 260 -15.45 3.11 10.08
CA TRP A 260 -14.14 2.81 10.65
C TRP A 260 -13.50 4.00 11.37
N SER A 261 -13.64 5.22 10.82
CA SER A 261 -13.13 6.46 11.43
C SER A 261 -13.83 6.80 12.75
N CYS A 262 -15.10 6.42 12.88
CA CYS A 262 -15.93 6.65 14.07
C CYS A 262 -15.80 5.53 15.12
N MET A 263 -15.20 4.38 14.79
CA MET A 263 -15.02 3.26 15.73
C MET A 263 -13.99 3.60 16.82
N PRO A 264 -14.13 3.03 18.03
CA PRO A 264 -13.11 3.13 19.07
C PRO A 264 -11.70 2.74 18.56
N LYS A 265 -10.65 3.41 19.05
CA LYS A 265 -9.26 3.12 18.67
C LYS A 265 -8.80 1.84 19.40
N GLY A 266 -8.11 0.94 18.69
CA GLY A 266 -7.60 -0.33 19.24
C GLY A 266 -7.49 -1.43 18.17
N GLU A 267 -6.86 -2.56 18.51
CA GLU A 267 -6.65 -3.70 17.59
C GLU A 267 -7.96 -4.36 17.14
N GLU A 268 -9.00 -4.35 17.98
CA GLU A 268 -10.31 -4.94 17.68
C GLU A 268 -11.05 -4.23 16.54
N ARG A 269 -10.69 -2.99 16.22
CA ARG A 269 -11.34 -2.19 15.17
C ARG A 269 -11.32 -2.89 13.81
N TYR A 270 -10.22 -3.57 13.47
CA TYR A 270 -10.08 -4.30 12.20
C TYR A 270 -10.91 -5.58 12.14
N GLN A 271 -11.26 -6.14 13.29
CA GLN A 271 -12.02 -7.37 13.40
C GLN A 271 -13.53 -7.09 13.39
N ARG A 272 -13.92 -5.85 13.69
CA ARG A 272 -15.30 -5.41 13.90
C ARG A 272 -16.06 -5.02 12.64
N LEU A 273 -15.34 -4.63 11.59
CA LEU A 273 -15.88 -4.13 10.32
C LEU A 273 -15.26 -4.88 9.14
N ARG A 274 -16.08 -5.39 8.23
CA ARG A 274 -15.63 -5.90 6.93
C ARG A 274 -16.46 -5.32 5.79
N THR A 275 -15.91 -5.34 4.58
CA THR A 275 -16.64 -5.04 3.34
C THR A 275 -17.01 -6.33 2.63
N TYR A 276 -18.15 -6.38 1.95
CA TYR A 276 -18.55 -7.51 1.11
C TYR A 276 -18.92 -7.02 -0.29
N THR A 277 -18.02 -7.21 -1.25
CA THR A 277 -18.19 -6.73 -2.62
C THR A 277 -17.64 -7.73 -3.62
N ALA A 278 -18.03 -7.63 -4.89
CA ALA A 278 -17.48 -8.45 -5.97
C ALA A 278 -15.98 -8.22 -6.22
N GLN A 279 -15.40 -7.14 -5.65
CA GLN A 279 -13.95 -6.89 -5.73
C GLN A 279 -13.14 -7.62 -4.67
N CYS A 280 -13.78 -8.10 -3.60
CA CYS A 280 -13.12 -8.89 -2.57
C CYS A 280 -12.83 -10.31 -3.09
N HIS A 281 -11.75 -10.92 -2.60
CA HIS A 281 -11.43 -12.31 -2.93
C HIS A 281 -12.60 -13.24 -2.53
N PRO A 282 -12.94 -14.27 -3.31
CA PRO A 282 -14.02 -15.20 -2.96
C PRO A 282 -13.87 -15.78 -1.54
N GLU A 283 -12.67 -16.21 -1.16
CA GLU A 283 -12.39 -16.73 0.19
C GLU A 283 -12.61 -15.68 1.29
N PHE A 284 -12.28 -14.40 1.04
CA PHE A 284 -12.53 -13.33 2.02
C PHE A 284 -14.02 -13.08 2.20
N ASN A 285 -14.80 -13.12 1.11
CA ASN A 285 -16.24 -13.00 1.14
C ASN A 285 -16.88 -14.19 1.86
N GLU A 286 -16.39 -15.41 1.61
CA GLU A 286 -16.80 -16.63 2.30
C GLU A 286 -16.52 -16.55 3.82
N GLU A 287 -15.28 -16.22 4.20
CA GLU A 287 -14.88 -16.02 5.60
C GLU A 287 -15.72 -14.91 6.27
N THR A 288 -16.04 -13.83 5.55
CA THR A 288 -16.86 -12.73 6.06
C THR A 288 -18.29 -13.19 6.38
N ARG A 289 -18.87 -14.07 5.54
CA ARG A 289 -20.18 -14.70 5.81
C ARG A 289 -20.10 -15.60 7.03
N GLU A 290 -19.07 -16.45 7.12
CA GLU A 290 -18.87 -17.33 8.27
C GLU A 290 -18.73 -16.55 9.58
N LEU A 291 -17.91 -15.51 9.60
CA LEU A 291 -17.69 -14.66 10.76
C LEU A 291 -18.95 -13.91 11.19
N MET A 292 -19.84 -13.57 10.27
CA MET A 292 -21.09 -12.90 10.58
C MET A 292 -22.09 -13.84 11.27
N GLY A 293 -22.03 -15.15 11.01
CA GLY A 293 -22.83 -16.16 11.69
C GLY A 293 -22.18 -16.73 12.97
N LYS A 294 -20.85 -16.68 13.09
CA LYS A 294 -20.11 -17.39 14.15
C LYS A 294 -20.25 -16.77 15.54
N ALA A 295 -20.70 -17.57 16.51
CA ALA A 295 -20.74 -17.18 17.92
C ALA A 295 -19.32 -16.83 18.44
N GLY A 296 -19.21 -15.73 19.19
CA GLY A 296 -17.91 -15.22 19.69
C GLY A 296 -17.07 -14.46 18.65
N SER A 297 -17.55 -14.30 17.42
CA SER A 297 -16.92 -13.43 16.42
C SER A 297 -16.96 -11.97 16.88
N LEU A 298 -15.85 -11.26 16.68
CA LEU A 298 -15.76 -9.82 16.91
C LEU A 298 -16.34 -9.00 15.75
N LEU A 299 -16.66 -9.64 14.62
CA LEU A 299 -17.30 -8.99 13.48
C LEU A 299 -18.74 -8.59 13.83
N MET A 300 -19.01 -7.29 13.76
CA MET A 300 -20.33 -6.73 14.07
C MET A 300 -20.93 -5.99 12.90
N VAL A 301 -20.11 -5.46 11.98
CA VAL A 301 -20.59 -4.62 10.88
C VAL A 301 -20.05 -5.13 9.56
N VAL A 302 -20.95 -5.37 8.61
CA VAL A 302 -20.59 -5.64 7.22
C VAL A 302 -21.16 -4.55 6.33
N VAL A 303 -20.30 -3.88 5.55
CA VAL A 303 -20.74 -2.92 4.51
C VAL A 303 -20.70 -3.64 3.17
N ALA A 304 -21.84 -3.77 2.52
CA ALA A 304 -22.03 -4.72 1.44
C ALA A 304 -22.77 -4.12 0.23
N MET A 305 -22.59 -4.75 -0.93
CA MET A 305 -23.56 -4.63 -2.04
C MET A 305 -24.69 -5.67 -1.89
N ILE A 306 -25.79 -5.51 -2.64
CA ILE A 306 -26.99 -6.38 -2.59
C ILE A 306 -26.66 -7.88 -2.67
N ALA A 307 -25.58 -8.25 -3.35
CA ALA A 307 -25.13 -9.65 -3.48
C ALA A 307 -24.83 -10.35 -2.15
N PHE A 308 -24.58 -9.60 -1.07
CA PHE A 308 -24.37 -10.20 0.25
C PHE A 308 -25.64 -10.87 0.80
N GLY A 309 -26.81 -10.24 0.63
CA GLY A 309 -28.07 -10.73 1.19
C GLY A 309 -28.61 -12.00 0.53
N MET A 310 -28.10 -12.38 -0.65
CA MET A 310 -28.50 -13.60 -1.33
C MET A 310 -27.84 -14.82 -0.67
N GLY A 311 -28.65 -15.63 0.03
CA GLY A 311 -28.21 -16.89 0.65
C GLY A 311 -27.63 -16.75 2.06
N MET A 312 -27.96 -15.69 2.79
CA MET A 312 -27.58 -15.55 4.19
C MET A 312 -28.65 -16.10 5.14
N ASP A 313 -28.31 -17.16 5.86
CA ASP A 313 -28.97 -17.65 7.08
C ASP A 313 -28.12 -17.21 8.28
N SER A 314 -28.19 -15.93 8.64
CA SER A 314 -27.31 -15.33 9.66
C SER A 314 -28.11 -14.57 10.71
N ASP A 315 -27.63 -14.52 11.96
CA ASP A 315 -28.20 -13.68 13.04
C ASP A 315 -27.95 -12.17 12.81
N VAL A 316 -28.19 -11.67 11.60
CA VAL A 316 -28.17 -10.24 11.33
C VAL A 316 -29.34 -9.61 12.07
N GLN A 317 -29.01 -8.67 12.94
CA GLN A 317 -29.95 -8.01 13.82
C GLN A 317 -30.44 -6.66 13.27
N ASP A 318 -29.61 -6.00 12.45
CA ASP A 318 -29.96 -4.73 11.81
C ASP A 318 -29.52 -4.74 10.34
N ALA A 319 -30.37 -4.17 9.47
CA ALA A 319 -30.04 -3.92 8.08
C ALA A 319 -30.29 -2.44 7.75
N VAL A 320 -29.31 -1.77 7.15
CA VAL A 320 -29.37 -0.36 6.78
C VAL A 320 -29.10 -0.23 5.30
N CYS A 321 -30.02 0.36 4.54
CA CYS A 321 -29.88 0.53 3.09
C CYS A 321 -29.55 1.99 2.76
N LEU A 322 -28.42 2.19 2.09
CA LEU A 322 -27.91 3.50 1.66
C LEU A 322 -27.95 3.59 0.13
N GLY A 323 -28.85 4.45 -0.34
CA GLY A 323 -29.28 4.51 -1.74
C GLY A 323 -30.43 3.54 -2.01
N THR A 324 -31.45 3.99 -2.74
CA THR A 324 -32.56 3.12 -3.13
C THR A 324 -32.08 2.04 -4.09
N PRO A 325 -32.35 0.74 -3.82
CA PRO A 325 -32.32 -0.29 -4.84
C PRO A 325 -33.32 0.09 -5.93
N ASN A 326 -32.93 -0.03 -7.20
CA ASN A 326 -33.92 -0.05 -8.26
C ASN A 326 -34.57 -1.43 -8.21
N SER A 327 -35.72 -1.49 -7.53
CA SER A 327 -36.58 -2.66 -7.26
C SER A 327 -36.01 -3.75 -6.36
#